data_AF-D1PDG0-F1
#
_entry.id   AF-D1PDG0-F1
#
_cell.length_a   1.000
_cell.length_b   1.000
_cell.length_c   1.000
_cell.angle_alpha   90.00
_cell.angle_beta   90.00
_cell.angle_gamma   90.00
#
_symmetry.space_group_name_H-M   'P 1'
#
loop_
_entity.id
_entity.type
_entity.pdbx_description
1 polymer ?
#
loop_
_entity_poly.entity_id
_entity_poly.type
_entity_poly.pdbx_seq_one_letter_code
_entity_poly.pdbx_strand_id
1 'polypeptide(L)'
;MEKYIFLDFDGVLNTPKGKFDQKAIDKLRRLLERCDAKVIISSTWRLQGVEYIRQLWKEYHLPGEVTDLTPSCNSITFCSADGTKEWQCLHEAKGLEIAEWLRLNAKEPYRYVILDDEEDILFNQREHLVKVDGSKGLSKTDVRETIKILNTKELSLFERWLYGALKYIALYIFMVILFMTFVYWYPGEKVMNTNRHFLMIQNSLHQYHFPWQK
;
A
#
# COMPACT_ATOMS: atom_id res chain seq x y z
N MET A 1 -10.50 -19.05 -3.12
CA MET A 1 -9.87 -17.78 -2.69
C MET A 1 -10.89 -16.69 -2.92
N GLU A 2 -11.33 -15.99 -1.87
CA GLU A 2 -12.30 -14.90 -2.01
C GLU A 2 -11.64 -13.64 -2.58
N LYS A 3 -12.42 -12.81 -3.26
CA LYS A 3 -11.97 -11.54 -3.84
C LYS A 3 -12.92 -10.43 -3.42
N TYR A 4 -12.35 -9.32 -2.99
CA TYR A 4 -13.09 -8.17 -2.51
C TYR A 4 -12.70 -6.91 -3.28
N ILE A 5 -13.69 -6.10 -3.64
CA ILE A 5 -13.50 -4.76 -4.19
C ILE A 5 -14.08 -3.78 -3.20
N PHE A 6 -13.22 -2.95 -2.61
CA PHE A 6 -13.65 -1.77 -1.85
C PHE A 6 -13.85 -0.63 -2.84
N LEU A 7 -15.08 -0.14 -2.93
CA LEU A 7 -15.52 0.77 -3.97
C LEU A 7 -15.93 2.12 -3.38
N ASP A 8 -15.27 3.17 -3.81
CA ASP A 8 -15.76 4.54 -3.66
C ASP A 8 -16.78 4.92 -4.76
N PHE A 9 -17.52 6.00 -4.55
CA PHE A 9 -18.49 6.54 -5.49
C PHE A 9 -18.02 7.83 -6.14
N ASP A 10 -17.66 8.83 -5.33
CA ASP A 10 -17.28 10.14 -5.84
C ASP A 10 -15.88 10.03 -6.46
N GLY A 11 -15.67 10.64 -7.63
CA GLY A 11 -14.44 10.47 -8.40
C GLY A 11 -14.24 9.10 -9.07
N VAL A 12 -14.96 8.05 -8.66
CA VAL A 12 -14.90 6.70 -9.27
C VAL A 12 -16.07 6.44 -10.22
N LEU A 13 -17.30 6.48 -9.71
CA LEU A 13 -18.54 6.25 -10.48
C LEU A 13 -19.30 7.55 -10.74
N ASN A 14 -19.30 8.47 -9.78
CA ASN A 14 -19.76 9.83 -9.97
C ASN A 14 -18.62 10.63 -10.56
N THR A 15 -18.84 11.23 -11.72
CA THR A 15 -17.83 12.00 -12.43
C THR A 15 -18.32 13.44 -12.58
N PRO A 16 -17.49 14.38 -13.06
CA PRO A 16 -17.97 15.73 -13.39
C PRO A 16 -19.12 15.77 -14.41
N LYS A 17 -19.42 14.65 -15.10
CA LYS A 17 -20.55 14.54 -16.03
C LYS A 17 -21.87 14.21 -15.34
N GLY A 18 -21.83 13.75 -14.09
CA GLY A 18 -23.01 13.41 -13.32
C GLY A 18 -22.80 12.23 -12.37
N LYS A 19 -23.84 11.99 -11.56
CA LYS A 19 -23.92 10.83 -10.68
C LYS A 19 -24.06 9.56 -11.51
N PHE A 20 -23.33 8.52 -11.10
CA PHE A 20 -23.32 7.21 -11.72
C PHE A 20 -23.18 7.29 -13.26
N ASP A 21 -22.04 7.85 -13.72
CA ASP A 21 -21.72 7.98 -15.14
C ASP A 21 -21.79 6.61 -15.81
N GLN A 22 -22.66 6.46 -16.82
CA GLN A 22 -22.88 5.20 -17.53
C GLN A 22 -21.59 4.59 -18.07
N LYS A 23 -20.61 5.41 -18.50
CA LYS A 23 -19.31 4.90 -18.96
C LYS A 23 -18.50 4.32 -17.81
N ALA A 24 -18.60 4.84 -16.59
CA ALA A 24 -17.94 4.27 -15.41
C ALA A 24 -18.64 2.97 -15.00
N ILE A 25 -19.98 2.95 -15.00
CA ILE A 25 -20.79 1.75 -14.74
C ILE A 25 -20.44 0.62 -15.71
N ASP A 26 -20.35 0.90 -17.01
CA ASP A 26 -20.02 -0.12 -18.02
C ASP A 26 -18.62 -0.72 -17.80
N LYS A 27 -17.70 0.08 -17.25
CA LYS A 27 -16.35 -0.38 -16.90
C LYS A 27 -16.36 -1.23 -15.64
N LEU A 28 -17.14 -0.85 -14.62
CA LEU A 28 -17.37 -1.67 -13.43
C LEU A 28 -18.02 -3.01 -13.81
N ARG A 29 -19.00 -3.01 -14.72
CA ARG A 29 -19.66 -4.24 -15.22
C ARG A 29 -18.64 -5.21 -15.80
N ARG A 30 -17.80 -4.73 -16.72
CA ARG A 30 -16.71 -5.53 -17.34
C ARG A 30 -15.70 -6.06 -16.32
N LEU A 31 -15.49 -5.33 -15.23
CA LEU A 31 -14.59 -5.72 -14.16
C LEU A 31 -15.21 -6.86 -13.34
N LEU A 32 -16.47 -6.72 -12.91
CA LEU A 32 -17.17 -7.73 -12.13
C LEU A 32 -17.38 -9.04 -12.90
N GLU A 33 -17.70 -8.97 -14.19
CA GLU A 33 -17.80 -10.12 -15.11
C GLU A 33 -16.52 -10.95 -15.19
N ARG A 34 -15.35 -10.39 -14.85
CA ARG A 34 -14.04 -11.04 -14.98
C ARG A 34 -13.39 -11.47 -13.67
N CYS A 35 -13.84 -10.91 -12.55
CA CYS A 35 -13.15 -11.09 -11.28
C CYS A 35 -13.87 -12.05 -10.34
N ASP A 36 -15.20 -12.19 -10.46
CA ASP A 36 -16.03 -12.88 -9.46
C ASP A 36 -15.69 -12.40 -8.03
N ALA A 37 -15.84 -11.09 -7.83
CA ALA A 37 -15.43 -10.39 -6.62
C ALA A 37 -16.65 -9.78 -5.94
N LYS A 38 -16.66 -9.86 -4.60
CA LYS A 38 -17.65 -9.26 -3.72
C LYS A 38 -17.40 -7.75 -3.64
N VAL A 39 -18.45 -6.96 -3.76
CA VAL A 39 -18.37 -5.49 -3.73
C VAL A 39 -18.70 -4.99 -2.34
N ILE A 40 -17.77 -4.25 -1.73
CA ILE A 40 -17.91 -3.60 -0.43
C ILE A 40 -17.84 -2.10 -0.66
N ILE A 41 -18.76 -1.32 -0.09
CA ILE A 41 -18.72 0.14 -0.23
C ILE A 41 -17.81 0.74 0.83
N SER A 42 -16.77 1.45 0.39
CA SER A 42 -15.85 2.25 1.23
C SER A 42 -16.11 3.75 1.15
N SER A 43 -17.14 4.18 0.40
CA SER A 43 -17.55 5.59 0.30
C SER A 43 -18.24 6.10 1.56
N THR A 44 -18.19 7.41 1.79
CA THR A 44 -18.95 8.12 2.86
C THR A 44 -20.46 7.92 2.72
N TRP A 45 -20.95 7.61 1.52
CA TRP A 45 -22.36 7.32 1.27
C TRP A 45 -22.86 6.09 2.05
N ARG A 46 -21.96 5.18 2.45
CA ARG A 46 -22.30 4.02 3.28
C ARG A 46 -22.94 4.39 4.62
N LEU A 47 -22.71 5.61 5.12
CA LEU A 47 -23.30 6.12 6.36
C LEU A 47 -24.82 6.24 6.32
N GLN A 48 -25.43 6.22 5.13
CA GLN A 48 -26.88 6.18 4.95
C GLN A 48 -27.48 4.78 5.18
N GLY A 49 -26.64 3.74 5.37
CA GLY A 49 -27.08 2.38 5.63
C GLY A 49 -27.25 1.51 4.39
N VAL A 50 -27.31 0.19 4.61
CA VAL A 50 -27.28 -0.81 3.53
C VAL A 50 -28.54 -0.81 2.68
N GLU A 51 -29.70 -0.50 3.26
CA GLU A 51 -30.97 -0.40 2.56
C GLU A 51 -30.94 0.73 1.52
N TYR A 52 -30.42 1.90 1.91
CA TYR A 52 -30.26 3.04 1.02
C TYR A 52 -29.30 2.71 -0.13
N ILE A 53 -28.14 2.12 0.18
CA ILE A 53 -27.16 1.72 -0.83
C ILE A 53 -27.76 0.70 -1.81
N ARG A 54 -28.51 -0.30 -1.33
CA ARG A 54 -29.19 -1.28 -2.19
C ARG A 54 -30.28 -0.64 -3.05
N GLN A 55 -30.98 0.37 -2.55
CA GLN A 55 -31.96 1.12 -3.33
C GLN A 55 -31.27 1.89 -4.46
N LEU A 56 -30.18 2.62 -4.18
CA LEU A 56 -29.38 3.29 -5.20
C LEU A 56 -28.87 2.29 -6.25
N TRP A 57 -28.39 1.13 -5.81
CA TRP A 57 -27.89 0.09 -6.72
C TRP A 57 -28.93 -0.34 -7.74
N LYS A 58 -30.20 -0.47 -7.31
CA LYS A 58 -31.33 -0.82 -8.17
C LYS A 58 -31.75 0.33 -9.08
N GLU A 59 -31.86 1.54 -8.53
CA GLU A 59 -32.29 2.75 -9.24
C GLU A 59 -31.37 3.08 -10.42
N TYR A 60 -30.05 2.95 -10.21
CA TYR A 60 -29.04 3.24 -11.23
C TYR A 60 -28.58 2.00 -12.02
N HIS A 61 -29.26 0.86 -11.85
CA HIS A 61 -28.97 -0.39 -12.56
C HIS A 61 -27.48 -0.81 -12.49
N LEU A 62 -26.87 -0.64 -11.31
CA LEU A 62 -25.46 -0.95 -11.09
C LEU A 62 -25.21 -2.46 -11.22
N PRO A 63 -24.06 -2.87 -11.79
CA PRO A 63 -23.75 -4.27 -12.02
C PRO A 63 -23.42 -5.02 -10.73
N GLY A 64 -23.75 -6.31 -10.68
CA GLY A 64 -23.51 -7.15 -9.50
C GLY A 64 -24.39 -6.74 -8.32
N GLU A 65 -23.92 -7.05 -7.11
CA GLU A 65 -24.60 -6.73 -5.86
C GLU A 65 -23.62 -6.17 -4.83
N VAL A 66 -24.10 -5.27 -3.98
CA VAL A 66 -23.35 -4.83 -2.79
C VAL A 66 -23.43 -5.92 -1.75
N THR A 67 -22.28 -6.52 -1.45
CA THR A 67 -22.13 -7.54 -0.42
C THR A 67 -22.18 -6.94 0.97
N ASP A 68 -21.46 -5.83 1.18
CA ASP A 68 -21.35 -5.21 2.51
C ASP A 68 -20.91 -3.75 2.45
N LEU A 69 -20.84 -3.11 3.61
CA LEU A 69 -20.33 -1.75 3.82
C LEU A 69 -19.13 -1.79 4.78
N THR A 70 -18.12 -0.95 4.58
CA THR A 70 -17.08 -0.81 5.60
C THR A 70 -17.65 -0.19 6.89
N PRO A 71 -17.10 -0.52 8.08
CA PRO A 71 -17.45 0.18 9.30
C PRO A 71 -17.09 1.67 9.19
N SER A 72 -17.57 2.47 10.14
CA SER A 72 -17.24 3.89 10.22
C SER A 72 -16.44 4.18 11.47
N CYS A 73 -15.28 4.81 11.31
CA CYS A 73 -14.44 5.24 12.41
C CYS A 73 -14.86 6.66 12.84
N ASN A 74 -15.88 6.75 13.68
CA ASN A 74 -16.50 8.04 14.02
C ASN A 74 -15.71 8.86 15.06
N SER A 75 -14.74 8.24 15.74
CA SER A 75 -13.78 8.95 16.59
C SER A 75 -12.60 8.04 16.93
N ILE A 76 -11.38 8.56 16.77
CA ILE A 76 -10.21 8.05 17.48
C ILE A 76 -9.74 9.21 18.36
N THR A 77 -9.88 9.07 19.68
CA THR A 77 -9.29 10.04 20.59
C THR A 77 -7.79 9.77 20.66
N PHE A 78 -7.01 10.49 19.87
CA PHE A 78 -5.57 10.54 20.05
C PHE A 78 -5.26 11.53 21.16
N CYS A 79 -4.64 11.04 22.24
CA CYS A 79 -4.01 11.91 23.22
C CYS A 79 -2.59 12.14 22.76
N SER A 80 -2.19 13.39 22.55
CA SER A 80 -0.79 13.75 22.45
C SER A 80 -0.06 13.33 23.73
N ALA A 81 1.25 13.10 23.65
CA ALA A 81 2.06 12.66 24.79
C ALA A 81 2.05 13.66 25.97
N ASP A 82 1.69 14.92 25.70
CA ASP A 82 1.49 15.99 26.70
C ASP A 82 0.07 16.01 27.29
N GLY A 83 -0.78 15.06 26.92
CA GLY A 83 -2.16 14.94 27.41
C GLY A 83 -3.17 15.84 26.69
N THR A 84 -2.76 16.60 25.67
CA THR A 84 -3.70 17.35 24.84
C THR A 84 -4.53 16.38 24.00
N LYS A 85 -5.86 16.52 24.09
CA LYS A 85 -6.80 15.73 23.27
C LYS A 85 -7.17 16.57 22.06
N GLU A 86 -6.55 16.28 20.91
CA GLU A 86 -7.04 16.82 19.65
C GLU A 86 -8.16 15.93 19.13
N TRP A 87 -9.36 16.51 19.02
CA TRP A 87 -10.44 15.92 18.24
C TRP A 87 -10.15 16.16 16.76
N GLN A 88 -9.49 15.22 16.11
CA GLN A 88 -9.39 15.23 14.65
C GLN A 88 -10.59 14.46 14.10
N CYS A 89 -11.48 15.16 13.39
CA CYS A 89 -12.53 14.50 12.59
C CYS A 89 -11.84 13.73 11.48
N LEU A 90 -11.67 12.42 11.68
CA LEU A 90 -10.90 11.56 10.80
C LEU A 90 -11.73 11.28 9.52
N HIS A 91 -11.76 12.24 8.60
CA HIS A 91 -12.07 11.96 7.19
C HIS A 91 -10.95 11.12 6.54
N GLU A 92 -9.84 10.91 7.25
CA GLU A 92 -8.62 10.20 6.85
C GLU A 92 -8.49 8.80 7.48
N ALA A 93 -9.61 8.11 7.68
CA ALA A 93 -9.66 6.80 8.35
C ALA A 93 -9.94 5.63 7.41
N LYS A 94 -10.13 5.86 6.10
CA LYS A 94 -10.69 4.86 5.19
C LYS A 94 -9.83 3.58 5.15
N GLY A 95 -8.52 3.75 5.17
CA GLY A 95 -7.59 2.62 5.29
C GLY A 95 -7.82 1.74 6.53
N LEU A 96 -8.07 2.35 7.70
CA LEU A 96 -8.36 1.63 8.95
C LEU A 96 -9.72 0.92 8.88
N GLU A 97 -10.73 1.55 8.30
CA GLU A 97 -12.06 0.97 8.15
C GLU A 97 -12.05 -0.26 7.23
N ILE A 98 -11.31 -0.18 6.12
CA ILE A 98 -11.09 -1.31 5.22
C ILE A 98 -10.33 -2.43 5.94
N ALA A 99 -9.27 -2.09 6.70
CA ALA A 99 -8.51 -3.07 7.46
C ALA A 99 -9.37 -3.79 8.51
N GLU A 100 -10.24 -3.05 9.21
CA GLU A 100 -11.16 -3.62 10.19
C GLU A 100 -12.22 -4.51 9.54
N TRP A 101 -12.76 -4.09 8.38
CA TRP A 101 -13.69 -4.94 7.63
C TRP A 101 -13.03 -6.26 7.22
N LEU A 102 -11.80 -6.20 6.69
CA LEU A 102 -11.03 -7.39 6.32
C LEU A 102 -10.80 -8.30 7.53
N ARG A 103 -10.37 -7.74 8.66
CA ARG A 103 -10.12 -8.49 9.90
C ARG A 103 -11.34 -9.25 10.40
N LEU A 104 -12.52 -8.66 10.28
CA LEU A 104 -13.76 -9.22 10.80
C LEU A 104 -14.45 -10.19 9.82
N ASN A 105 -14.34 -9.93 8.51
CA ASN A 105 -15.22 -10.57 7.52
C ASN A 105 -14.48 -11.39 6.45
N ALA A 106 -13.20 -11.11 6.20
CA ALA A 106 -12.48 -11.76 5.11
C ALA A 106 -12.19 -13.22 5.43
N LYS A 107 -12.35 -14.10 4.43
CA LYS A 107 -12.08 -15.54 4.55
C LYS A 107 -10.81 -15.89 3.82
N GLU A 108 -9.79 -16.29 4.58
CA GLU A 108 -8.52 -16.72 4.02
C GLU A 108 -8.63 -18.04 3.24
N PRO A 109 -7.93 -18.20 2.10
CA PRO A 109 -7.14 -17.17 1.42
C PRO A 109 -8.03 -16.16 0.69
N TYR A 110 -7.69 -14.87 0.77
CA TYR A 110 -8.36 -13.81 0.01
C TYR A 110 -7.43 -12.86 -0.74
N ARG A 111 -8.02 -12.12 -1.69
CA ARG A 111 -7.41 -10.96 -2.33
C ARG A 111 -8.38 -9.78 -2.29
N TYR A 112 -7.83 -8.58 -2.31
CA TYR A 112 -8.65 -7.39 -2.37
C TYR A 112 -7.98 -6.29 -3.18
N VAL A 113 -8.82 -5.34 -3.58
CA VAL A 113 -8.43 -4.11 -4.27
C VAL A 113 -9.28 -2.96 -3.73
N ILE A 114 -8.72 -1.76 -3.72
CA ILE A 114 -9.39 -0.52 -3.35
C ILE A 114 -9.49 0.32 -4.63
N LEU A 115 -10.70 0.72 -5.00
CA LEU A 115 -10.99 1.63 -6.11
C LEU A 115 -11.45 2.95 -5.53
N ASP A 116 -10.57 3.94 -5.57
CA ASP A 116 -10.75 5.24 -4.92
C ASP A 116 -9.98 6.31 -5.69
N ASP A 117 -10.45 7.55 -5.72
CA ASP A 117 -9.70 8.66 -6.30
C ASP A 117 -8.78 9.36 -5.29
N GLU A 118 -9.04 9.16 -4.00
CA GLU A 118 -8.21 9.63 -2.91
C GLU A 118 -7.16 8.58 -2.50
N GLU A 119 -6.13 9.04 -1.79
CA GLU A 119 -5.05 8.19 -1.28
C GLU A 119 -5.09 8.08 0.26
N ASP A 120 -6.30 8.13 0.82
CA ASP A 120 -6.57 7.92 2.24
C ASP A 120 -6.54 6.42 2.60
N ILE A 121 -5.35 5.84 2.58
CA ILE A 121 -5.15 4.40 2.82
C ILE A 121 -3.92 4.14 3.68
N LEU A 122 -3.87 2.96 4.29
CA LEU A 122 -2.69 2.51 5.04
C LEU A 122 -1.52 2.23 4.09
N PHE A 123 -0.29 2.39 4.60
CA PHE A 123 0.92 2.13 3.82
C PHE A 123 0.97 0.71 3.23
N ASN A 124 0.56 -0.30 4.00
CA ASN A 124 0.49 -1.69 3.56
C ASN A 124 -0.66 -1.99 2.57
N GLN A 125 -1.58 -1.04 2.35
CA GLN A 125 -2.66 -1.16 1.37
C GLN A 125 -2.29 -0.54 0.01
N ARG A 126 -1.15 0.14 -0.10
CA ARG A 126 -0.75 0.84 -1.34
C ARG A 126 -0.67 -0.07 -2.56
N GLU A 127 -0.23 -1.32 -2.39
CA GLU A 127 -0.18 -2.30 -3.48
C GLU A 127 -1.56 -2.84 -3.90
N HIS A 128 -2.59 -2.53 -3.11
CA HIS A 128 -3.98 -2.90 -3.36
C HIS A 128 -4.83 -1.71 -3.85
N LEU A 129 -4.32 -0.48 -3.82
CA LEU A 129 -5.01 0.70 -4.30
C LEU A 129 -4.83 0.86 -5.81
N VAL A 130 -5.95 1.03 -6.51
CA VAL A 130 -5.98 1.56 -7.86
C VAL A 130 -6.55 2.98 -7.77
N LYS A 131 -5.64 3.95 -7.78
CA LYS A 131 -5.99 5.37 -7.66
C LYS A 131 -6.63 5.87 -8.95
N VAL A 132 -7.94 6.12 -8.90
CA VAL A 132 -8.72 6.60 -10.04
C VAL A 132 -8.50 8.10 -10.22
N ASP A 133 -8.45 8.55 -11.47
CA ASP A 133 -8.47 9.99 -11.75
C ASP A 133 -9.89 10.53 -11.55
N GLY A 134 -10.14 11.18 -10.41
CA GLY A 134 -11.44 11.71 -10.02
C GLY A 134 -12.09 12.66 -11.05
N SER A 135 -11.29 13.29 -11.92
CA SER A 135 -11.79 14.14 -13.00
C SER A 135 -12.38 13.37 -14.19
N LYS A 136 -12.08 12.06 -14.28
CA LYS A 136 -12.47 11.18 -15.40
C LYS A 136 -13.37 10.02 -14.99
N GLY A 137 -13.32 9.60 -13.73
CA GLY A 137 -13.94 8.37 -13.27
C GLY A 137 -13.16 7.12 -13.70
N LEU A 138 -13.68 5.96 -13.28
CA LEU A 138 -13.09 4.66 -13.54
C LEU A 138 -12.75 4.49 -15.02
N SER A 139 -11.50 4.13 -15.32
CA SER A 139 -10.96 4.05 -16.68
C SER A 139 -10.65 2.61 -17.11
N LYS A 140 -10.24 2.42 -18.37
CA LYS A 140 -9.85 1.09 -18.87
C LYS A 140 -8.51 0.62 -18.32
N THR A 141 -7.62 1.54 -17.93
CA THR A 141 -6.35 1.20 -17.27
C THR A 141 -6.62 0.65 -15.88
N ASP A 142 -7.47 1.34 -15.12
CA ASP A 142 -7.83 1.00 -13.75
C ASP A 142 -8.45 -0.40 -13.71
N VAL A 143 -9.40 -0.68 -14.61
CA VAL A 143 -10.00 -2.02 -14.74
C VAL A 143 -8.96 -3.12 -14.99
N ARG A 144 -7.96 -2.85 -15.85
CA ARG A 144 -6.90 -3.84 -16.12
C ARG A 144 -6.01 -4.07 -14.90
N GLU A 145 -5.70 -3.00 -14.17
CA GLU A 145 -4.90 -3.06 -12.95
C GLU A 145 -5.64 -3.81 -11.83
N THR A 146 -6.93 -3.52 -11.63
CA THR A 146 -7.78 -4.25 -10.70
C THR A 146 -7.80 -5.74 -11.01
N ILE A 147 -8.05 -6.12 -12.26
CA ILE A 147 -8.05 -7.53 -12.68
C ILE A 147 -6.70 -8.17 -12.39
N LYS A 148 -5.59 -7.45 -12.63
CA LYS A 148 -4.25 -7.95 -12.33
C LYS A 148 -4.07 -8.20 -10.84
N ILE A 149 -4.43 -7.26 -9.96
CA ILE A 149 -4.30 -7.42 -8.50
C ILE A 149 -5.11 -8.63 -8.02
N LEU A 150 -6.37 -8.74 -8.46
CA LEU A 150 -7.29 -9.79 -8.01
C LEU A 150 -6.98 -11.18 -8.59
N ASN A 151 -6.37 -11.27 -9.77
CA ASN A 151 -6.08 -12.54 -10.45
C ASN A 151 -4.59 -12.89 -10.51
N THR A 152 -3.71 -12.12 -9.86
CA THR A 152 -2.28 -12.46 -9.78
C THR A 152 -2.14 -13.86 -9.17
N LYS A 153 -1.33 -14.72 -9.79
CA LYS A 153 -1.05 -16.05 -9.25
C LYS A 153 -0.25 -15.90 -7.95
N GLU A 154 -0.60 -16.67 -6.93
CA GLU A 154 0.32 -16.81 -5.79
C GLU A 154 1.60 -17.47 -6.29
N LEU A 155 2.72 -16.76 -6.11
CA LEU A 155 4.03 -17.38 -6.23
C LEU A 155 4.14 -18.41 -5.11
N SER A 156 4.55 -19.62 -5.46
CA SER A 156 4.89 -20.64 -4.49
C SER A 156 5.94 -20.12 -3.49
N LEU A 157 5.95 -20.68 -2.28
CA LEU A 157 6.98 -20.36 -1.28
C LEU A 157 8.40 -20.49 -1.85
N PHE A 158 8.60 -21.47 -2.74
CA PHE A 158 9.86 -21.65 -3.45
C PHE A 158 10.20 -20.48 -4.37
N GLU A 159 9.26 -20.01 -5.18
CA GLU A 159 9.48 -18.86 -6.06
C GLU A 159 9.76 -17.59 -5.25
N ARG A 160 9.01 -17.33 -4.17
CA ARG A 160 9.26 -16.18 -3.28
C ARG A 160 10.66 -16.23 -2.67
N TRP A 161 11.06 -17.41 -2.18
CA TRP A 161 12.40 -17.63 -1.65
C TRP A 161 13.48 -17.42 -2.73
N LEU A 162 13.28 -17.98 -3.92
CA LEU A 162 14.21 -17.86 -5.04
C LEU A 162 14.40 -16.41 -5.48
N TYR A 163 13.31 -15.63 -5.60
CA TYR A 163 13.38 -14.20 -5.90
C TYR A 163 14.11 -13.42 -4.80
N GLY A 164 13.86 -13.75 -3.53
CA GLY A 164 14.58 -13.16 -2.39
C GLY A 164 16.09 -13.44 -2.47
N ALA A 165 16.46 -14.69 -2.72
CA ALA A 165 17.85 -15.11 -2.88
C ALA A 165 18.53 -14.41 -4.07
N LEU A 166 17.88 -14.36 -5.23
CA LEU A 166 18.39 -13.67 -6.42
C LEU A 166 18.59 -12.17 -6.18
N LYS A 167 17.65 -11.50 -5.51
CA LYS A 167 17.77 -10.08 -5.16
C LYS A 167 18.94 -9.83 -4.21
N TYR A 168 19.14 -10.70 -3.22
CA TYR A 168 20.27 -10.62 -2.30
C TYR A 168 21.61 -10.83 -3.02
N ILE A 169 21.71 -11.84 -3.90
CA ILE A 169 22.90 -12.10 -4.71
C ILE A 169 23.20 -10.89 -5.60
N ALA A 170 22.20 -10.31 -6.26
CA ALA A 170 22.37 -9.12 -7.09
C ALA A 170 22.87 -7.92 -6.28
N LEU A 171 22.30 -7.67 -5.10
CA LEU A 171 22.75 -6.60 -4.20
C LEU A 171 24.19 -6.82 -3.73
N TYR A 172 24.56 -8.07 -3.39
CA TYR A 172 25.91 -8.43 -3.01
C TYR A 172 26.92 -8.18 -4.14
N ILE A 173 26.62 -8.65 -5.35
CA ILE A 173 27.47 -8.40 -6.53
C ILE A 173 27.62 -6.89 -6.77
N PHE A 174 26.54 -6.12 -6.67
CA PHE A 174 26.57 -4.67 -6.80
C PHE A 174 27.46 -4.00 -5.74
N MET A 175 27.38 -4.42 -4.47
CA MET A 175 28.25 -3.94 -3.39
C MET A 175 29.73 -4.27 -3.64
N VAL A 176 30.03 -5.47 -4.16
CA VAL A 176 31.41 -5.86 -4.52
C VAL A 176 31.94 -5.00 -5.65
N ILE A 177 31.14 -4.74 -6.70
CA ILE A 177 31.53 -3.84 -7.79
C ILE A 177 31.81 -2.43 -7.24
N LEU A 178 30.92 -1.88 -6.41
CA LEU A 178 31.14 -0.58 -5.77
C LEU A 178 32.42 -0.56 -4.94
N PHE A 179 32.66 -1.59 -4.13
CA PHE A 179 33.89 -1.71 -3.34
C PHE A 179 35.15 -1.76 -4.22
N MET A 180 35.13 -2.58 -5.28
CA MET A 180 36.28 -2.70 -6.19
C MET A 180 36.52 -1.39 -6.96
N THR A 181 35.46 -0.71 -7.41
CA THR A 181 35.60 0.62 -8.04
C THR A 181 36.15 1.65 -7.07
N PHE A 182 35.72 1.64 -5.79
CA PHE A 182 36.29 2.49 -4.77
C PHE A 182 37.78 2.20 -4.58
N VAL A 183 38.17 0.94 -4.38
CA VAL A 183 39.58 0.55 -4.20
C VAL A 183 40.46 0.91 -5.40
N TYR A 184 39.99 0.66 -6.63
CA TYR A 184 40.77 0.93 -7.85
C TYR A 184 40.84 2.41 -8.24
N TRP A 185 39.81 3.19 -7.91
CA TRP A 185 39.72 4.61 -8.28
C TRP A 185 40.19 5.55 -7.15
N TYR A 186 40.42 5.03 -5.93
CA TYR A 186 40.98 5.83 -4.84
C TYR A 186 42.48 6.07 -5.09
N PRO A 187 42.94 7.32 -5.18
CA PRO A 187 44.34 7.62 -5.49
C PRO A 187 45.27 7.06 -4.39
N GLY A 188 46.20 6.20 -4.80
CA GLY A 188 47.11 5.44 -3.91
C GLY A 188 47.97 6.29 -2.97
N GLU A 189 48.14 7.58 -3.24
CA GLU A 189 48.89 8.49 -2.35
C GLU A 189 48.17 8.77 -1.01
N LYS A 190 46.83 8.75 -0.97
CA LYS A 190 46.09 8.98 0.29
C LYS A 190 46.07 7.73 1.21
N VAL A 191 46.09 6.53 0.65
CA VAL A 191 46.00 5.28 1.43
C VAL A 191 47.28 5.02 2.22
N MET A 192 48.47 5.28 1.65
CA MET A 192 49.74 5.18 2.37
C MET A 192 49.84 6.17 3.53
N ASN A 193 49.31 7.39 3.37
CA ASN A 193 49.37 8.41 4.42
C ASN A 193 48.40 8.11 5.58
N THR A 194 47.25 7.50 5.28
CA THR A 194 46.26 7.09 6.30
C THR A 194 46.77 5.90 7.13
N ASN A 195 47.45 4.93 6.49
CA ASN A 195 48.12 3.83 7.20
C ASN A 195 49.26 4.32 8.10
N ARG A 196 50.03 5.33 7.68
CA ARG A 196 51.02 5.98 8.55
C ARG A 196 50.39 6.67 9.77
N HIS A 197 49.26 7.35 9.58
CA HIS A 197 48.53 7.98 10.70
C HIS A 197 47.96 6.95 11.66
N PHE A 198 47.40 5.84 11.15
CA PHE A 198 46.86 4.76 11.97
C PHE A 198 47.96 4.04 12.77
N LEU A 199 49.13 3.79 12.14
CA LEU A 199 50.32 3.25 12.81
C LEU A 199 50.89 4.22 13.86
N MET A 200 50.86 5.54 13.61
CA MET A 200 51.25 6.53 14.61
C MET A 200 50.28 6.53 15.80
N ILE A 201 48.97 6.48 15.58
CA ILE A 201 47.97 6.42 16.67
C ILE A 201 48.15 5.13 17.50
N GLN A 202 48.35 3.99 16.84
CA GLN A 202 48.58 2.71 17.52
C GLN A 202 49.89 2.72 18.34
N ASN A 203 50.98 3.29 17.81
CA ASN A 203 52.24 3.42 18.54
C ASN A 203 52.15 4.43 19.70
N SER A 204 51.41 5.53 19.54
CA SER A 204 51.13 6.47 20.63
C SER A 204 50.34 5.81 21.75
N LEU A 205 49.35 4.97 21.43
CA LEU A 205 48.58 4.22 22.43
C LEU A 205 49.41 3.16 23.16
N HIS A 206 50.44 2.58 22.51
CA HIS A 206 51.39 1.68 23.15
C HIS A 206 52.39 2.38 24.08
N GLN A 207 52.65 3.68 23.89
CA GLN A 207 53.56 4.46 24.76
C GLN A 207 52.88 4.96 26.05
N TYR A 208 51.54 5.01 26.08
CA TYR A 208 50.78 5.26 27.31
C TYR A 208 50.42 3.92 27.98
N HIS A 209 51.38 3.36 28.72
CA HIS A 209 51.06 2.39 29.77
C HIS A 209 50.03 3.03 30.72
N PHE A 210 48.78 2.58 30.67
CA PHE A 210 47.77 2.94 31.65
C PHE A 210 48.22 2.44 33.04
N PRO A 211 48.40 3.31 34.06
CA PRO A 211 49.01 2.93 35.34
C PRO A 211 48.17 2.01 36.23
N TRP A 212 47.03 1.50 35.77
CA TRP A 212 46.04 0.83 36.62
C TRP A 212 46.06 -0.70 36.52
N GLN A 213 47.15 -1.29 36.04
CA GLN A 213 47.42 -2.73 36.19
C GLN A 213 48.67 -2.95 37.05
N LYS A 214 48.49 -2.79 38.36
CA LYS A 214 49.22 -3.52 39.40
C LYS A 214 48.24 -3.88 40.51
#